data_AF-A0A413N6D2-F1
#
_entry.id   AF-A0A413N6D2-F1
#
_cell.length_a   1.000
_cell.length_b   1.000
_cell.length_c   1.000
_cell.angle_alpha   90.00
_cell.angle_beta   90.00
_cell.angle_gamma   90.00
#
_symmetry.space_group_name_H-M   'P 1'
#
loop_
_entity.id
_entity.type
_entity.pdbx_description
1 polymer ?
#
loop_
_entity_poly.entity_id
_entity_poly.type
_entity_poly.pdbx_seq_one_letter_code
_entity_poly.pdbx_strand_id
1 'polypeptide(L)'
;MSKRIKKTDNYFERVKQRANRTNYRYYFFDYLYFKGEQGHKMRSRCSGVLMLSLYWWFIIEIPCIPLFDRNLPHTWYLLCCMGMFLFPVLFCLVRYRKDRTSALVNHYRHSSKNKITITLLLLLPMVLCGFELWLLAKLGWIICKWC
;
A
#
# COMPACT_ATOMS: atom_id res chain seq x y z
N MET A 1 -28.14 -43.97 -8.74
CA MET A 1 -27.29 -42.96 -9.43
C MET A 1 -26.40 -42.30 -8.38
N SER A 2 -25.19 -42.82 -8.16
CA SER A 2 -24.31 -42.38 -7.08
C SER A 2 -23.66 -41.03 -7.43
N LYS A 3 -23.69 -40.09 -6.47
CA LYS A 3 -23.02 -38.80 -6.58
C LYS A 3 -21.53 -39.05 -6.81
N ARG A 4 -21.05 -38.71 -8.01
CA ARG A 4 -19.63 -38.71 -8.37
C ARG A 4 -18.95 -37.58 -7.59
N ILE A 5 -18.58 -37.84 -6.34
CA ILE A 5 -17.71 -36.97 -5.56
C ILE A 5 -16.39 -36.92 -6.32
N LYS A 6 -16.14 -35.83 -7.05
CA LYS A 6 -14.86 -35.55 -7.69
C LYS A 6 -13.87 -35.14 -6.59
N LYS A 7 -13.45 -36.10 -5.77
CA LYS A 7 -12.45 -35.93 -4.71
C LYS A 7 -11.06 -35.97 -5.33
N THR A 8 -10.73 -34.93 -6.08
CA THR A 8 -9.35 -34.64 -6.50
C THR A 8 -8.94 -33.27 -5.97
N ASP A 9 -9.26 -33.01 -4.70
CA ASP A 9 -8.59 -31.96 -3.93
C ASP A 9 -7.33 -32.58 -3.34
N ASN A 10 -6.29 -32.59 -4.19
CA ASN A 10 -4.96 -33.11 -3.95
C ASN A 10 -4.48 -32.73 -2.54
N TYR A 11 -4.35 -33.72 -1.66
CA TYR A 11 -3.73 -33.56 -0.35
C TYR A 11 -2.39 -32.82 -0.47
N PHE A 12 -1.61 -33.13 -1.52
CA PHE A 12 -0.38 -32.44 -1.89
C PHE A 12 -0.56 -30.95 -2.19
N GLU A 13 -1.64 -30.53 -2.86
CA GLU A 13 -1.92 -29.11 -3.05
C GLU A 13 -2.27 -28.41 -1.75
N ARG A 14 -3.02 -29.07 -0.85
CA ARG A 14 -3.31 -28.49 0.48
C ARG A 14 -2.05 -28.37 1.33
N VAL A 15 -1.15 -29.34 1.28
CA VAL A 15 0.14 -29.31 1.98
C VAL A 15 1.08 -28.27 1.36
N LYS A 16 1.18 -28.20 0.03
CA LYS A 16 1.96 -27.17 -0.69
C LYS A 16 1.43 -25.77 -0.42
N GLN A 17 0.11 -25.59 -0.34
CA GLN A 17 -0.52 -24.33 0.07
C GLN A 17 -0.23 -24.00 1.54
N ARG A 18 -0.21 -24.96 2.46
CA ARG A 18 0.18 -24.71 3.87
C ARG A 18 1.67 -24.37 4.02
N ALA A 19 2.54 -25.04 3.27
CA ALA A 19 3.97 -24.76 3.22
C ALA A 19 4.25 -23.37 2.62
N ASN A 20 3.58 -23.00 1.53
CA ASN A 20 3.66 -21.65 0.97
C ASN A 20 3.05 -20.58 1.89
N ARG A 21 1.97 -20.89 2.64
CA ARG A 21 1.36 -19.96 3.62
C ARG A 21 2.27 -19.67 4.81
N THR A 22 3.04 -20.65 5.27
CA THR A 22 3.91 -20.52 6.46
C THR A 22 5.21 -19.76 6.17
N ASN A 23 5.63 -19.67 4.91
CA ASN A 23 6.88 -19.00 4.51
C ASN A 23 6.69 -17.52 4.08
N TYR A 24 5.45 -17.01 4.11
CA TYR A 24 5.18 -15.63 3.75
C TYR A 24 5.21 -14.73 4.98
N ARG A 25 6.22 -13.87 5.04
CA ARG A 25 6.25 -12.73 5.97
C ARG A 25 5.21 -11.71 5.51
N TYR A 26 4.26 -11.43 6.39
CA TYR A 26 3.22 -10.43 6.19
C TYR A 26 3.62 -9.14 6.88
N TYR A 27 3.59 -8.04 6.14
CA TYR A 27 3.94 -6.72 6.66
C TYR A 27 2.71 -5.80 6.72
N PHE A 28 2.85 -4.65 7.39
CA PHE A 28 1.78 -3.65 7.49
C PHE A 28 1.27 -3.18 6.11
N PHE A 29 2.17 -3.03 5.14
CA PHE A 29 1.81 -2.69 3.77
C PHE A 29 0.94 -3.75 3.08
N ASP A 30 1.13 -5.04 3.42
CA ASP A 30 0.28 -6.12 2.91
C ASP A 30 -1.14 -6.03 3.50
N TYR A 31 -1.25 -5.59 4.76
CA TYR A 31 -2.54 -5.32 5.38
C TYR A 31 -3.24 -4.11 4.75
N LEU A 32 -2.51 -3.03 4.48
CA LEU A 32 -3.02 -1.85 3.77
C LEU A 32 -3.57 -2.22 2.39
N TYR A 33 -2.81 -2.99 1.60
CA TYR A 33 -3.26 -3.48 0.31
C TYR A 33 -4.58 -4.25 0.41
N PHE A 34 -4.66 -5.19 1.35
CA PHE A 34 -5.86 -6.00 1.56
C PHE A 34 -7.07 -5.16 1.97
N LYS A 35 -6.89 -4.19 2.88
CA LYS A 35 -7.96 -3.29 3.32
C LYS A 35 -8.43 -2.36 2.19
N GLY A 36 -7.53 -1.90 1.32
CA GLY A 36 -7.88 -1.15 0.12
C GLY A 36 -8.72 -2.00 -0.84
N GLU A 37 -8.32 -3.25 -1.10
CA GLU A 37 -9.09 -4.19 -1.92
C GLU A 37 -10.48 -4.51 -1.33
N GLN A 38 -10.61 -4.57 0.00
CA GLN A 38 -11.92 -4.68 0.65
C GLN A 38 -12.77 -3.42 0.44
N GLY A 39 -12.16 -2.24 0.54
CA GLY A 39 -12.81 -0.95 0.28
C GLY A 39 -13.34 -0.86 -1.15
N HIS A 40 -12.55 -1.28 -2.13
CA HIS A 40 -12.95 -1.33 -3.53
C HIS A 40 -14.22 -2.17 -3.75
N LYS A 41 -14.27 -3.36 -3.15
CA LYS A 41 -15.44 -4.24 -3.20
C LYS A 41 -16.67 -3.67 -2.48
N MET A 42 -16.48 -2.76 -1.53
CA MET A 42 -17.55 -2.05 -0.83
C MET A 42 -18.03 -0.78 -1.55
N ARG A 43 -17.74 -0.65 -2.85
CA ARG A 43 -18.09 0.50 -3.70
C ARG A 43 -17.32 1.79 -3.36
N SER A 44 -16.24 1.70 -2.60
CA SER A 44 -15.28 2.81 -2.44
C SER A 44 -14.34 2.86 -3.64
N ARG A 45 -13.90 4.06 -4.04
CA ARG A 45 -12.92 4.24 -5.13
C ARG A 45 -11.48 3.87 -4.72
N CYS A 46 -11.23 3.50 -3.47
CA CYS A 46 -9.91 3.13 -2.99
C CYS A 46 -9.58 1.68 -3.36
N SER A 47 -8.62 1.47 -4.26
CA SER A 47 -8.01 0.15 -4.52
C SER A 47 -6.84 -0.12 -3.56
N GLY A 48 -6.40 -1.37 -3.44
CA GLY A 48 -5.21 -1.71 -2.64
C GLY A 48 -3.96 -0.96 -3.11
N VAL A 49 -3.81 -0.80 -4.42
CA VAL A 49 -2.72 -0.03 -5.04
C VAL A 49 -2.82 1.44 -4.64
N LEU A 50 -3.99 2.06 -4.79
CA LEU A 50 -4.19 3.46 -4.42
C LEU A 50 -3.89 3.70 -2.93
N MET A 51 -4.28 2.78 -2.05
CA MET A 51 -4.03 2.93 -0.62
C MET A 51 -2.53 2.93 -0.31
N LEU A 52 -1.76 2.03 -0.93
CA LEU A 52 -0.30 2.02 -0.81
C LEU A 52 0.36 3.25 -1.44
N SER A 53 -0.08 3.64 -2.63
CA SER A 53 0.41 4.83 -3.33
C SER A 53 0.18 6.09 -2.51
N LEU A 54 -0.98 6.24 -1.87
CA LEU A 54 -1.26 7.35 -0.97
C LEU A 54 -0.26 7.40 0.20
N TYR A 55 0.00 6.27 0.86
CA TYR A 55 0.99 6.25 1.95
C TYR A 55 2.38 6.68 1.46
N TRP A 56 2.79 6.19 0.29
CA TRP A 56 4.07 6.56 -0.29
C TRP A 56 4.14 8.06 -0.61
N TRP A 57 3.14 8.61 -1.29
CA TRP A 57 3.13 10.01 -1.70
C TRP A 57 3.09 10.95 -0.49
N PHE A 58 2.28 10.65 0.53
CA PHE A 58 2.14 11.52 1.69
C PHE A 58 3.34 11.45 2.65
N ILE A 59 3.95 10.27 2.85
CA ILE A 59 5.03 10.08 3.83
C ILE A 59 6.42 10.33 3.21
N ILE A 60 6.57 10.12 1.90
CA ILE A 60 7.89 10.22 1.26
C ILE A 60 7.90 11.36 0.26
N GLU A 61 7.00 11.38 -0.71
CA GLU A 61 7.07 12.33 -1.83
C GLU A 61 6.87 13.77 -1.38
N ILE A 62 5.77 14.07 -0.67
CA ILE A 62 5.45 15.41 -0.17
C ILE A 62 6.57 16.01 0.72
N PRO A 63 7.06 15.32 1.76
CA PRO A 63 8.13 15.86 2.58
C PRO A 63 9.49 15.89 1.87
N CYS A 64 9.73 15.07 0.85
CA CYS A 64 10.96 15.13 0.06
C CYS A 64 10.99 16.32 -0.92
N ILE A 65 9.84 16.74 -1.48
CA ILE A 65 9.76 17.88 -2.40
C ILE A 65 10.53 19.13 -1.91
N PRO A 66 10.30 19.64 -0.68
CA PRO A 66 11.01 20.82 -0.20
C PRO A 66 12.49 20.58 0.14
N LEU A 67 12.94 19.33 0.22
CA LEU A 67 14.34 18.97 0.47
C LEU A 67 15.19 18.95 -0.80
N PHE A 68 14.57 18.91 -1.99
CA PHE A 68 15.31 18.99 -3.24
C PHE A 68 15.95 20.38 -3.40
N ASP A 69 17.25 20.39 -3.70
CA ASP A 69 18.02 21.61 -3.91
C ASP A 69 17.41 22.43 -5.05
N ARG A 70 17.21 23.73 -4.79
CA ARG A 70 16.73 24.70 -5.79
C ARG A 70 17.69 24.89 -6.96
N ASN A 71 18.93 24.46 -6.82
CA ASN A 71 19.94 24.53 -7.87
C ASN A 71 19.82 23.41 -8.91
N LEU A 72 18.96 22.41 -8.69
CA LEU A 72 18.76 21.34 -9.66
C LEU A 72 18.04 21.87 -10.91
N PRO A 73 18.50 21.55 -12.13
CA PRO A 73 17.78 21.90 -13.34
C PRO A 73 16.33 21.41 -13.27
N HIS A 74 15.37 22.27 -13.63
CA HIS A 74 13.94 21.97 -13.53
C HIS A 74 13.54 20.67 -14.26
N THR A 75 14.24 20.33 -15.34
CA THR A 75 14.05 19.09 -16.09
C THR A 75 14.39 17.85 -15.26
N TRP A 76 15.50 17.88 -14.52
CA TRP A 76 15.94 16.78 -13.67
C TRP A 76 15.07 16.64 -12.43
N TYR A 77 14.63 17.77 -11.86
CA TYR A 77 13.67 17.79 -10.76
C TYR A 77 12.36 17.07 -11.13
N LEU A 78 11.76 17.42 -12.27
CA LEU A 78 10.54 16.77 -12.75
C LEU A 78 10.73 15.28 -13.00
N LEU A 79 11.86 14.89 -13.59
CA LEU A 79 12.17 13.48 -13.85
C LEU A 79 12.24 12.67 -12.54
N CYS A 80 12.90 13.22 -11.51
CA CYS A 80 12.97 12.61 -10.18
C CYS A 80 11.59 12.48 -9.52
N CYS A 81 10.77 13.53 -9.55
CA CYS A 81 9.40 13.49 -9.04
C CYS A 81 8.56 12.44 -9.77
N MET A 82 8.60 12.41 -11.10
CA MET A 82 7.87 11.41 -11.89
C MET A 82 8.33 9.97 -11.57
N GLY A 83 9.63 9.75 -11.40
CA GLY A 83 10.17 8.44 -11.00
C GLY A 83 9.69 8.01 -9.61
N MET A 84 9.73 8.92 -8.64
CA MET A 84 9.26 8.68 -7.27
C MET A 84 7.76 8.39 -7.22
N PHE A 85 6.97 9.08 -8.04
CA PHE A 85 5.52 8.88 -8.13
C PHE A 85 5.15 7.50 -8.69
N LEU A 86 5.89 7.03 -9.70
CA LEU A 86 5.67 5.73 -10.35
C LEU A 86 6.17 4.54 -9.52
N PHE A 87 7.17 4.76 -8.66
CA PHE A 87 7.77 3.72 -7.82
C PHE A 87 6.75 2.89 -7.01
N PRO A 88 5.81 3.45 -6.23
CA PRO A 88 4.86 2.67 -5.45
C PRO A 88 3.91 1.84 -6.34
N VAL A 89 3.59 2.33 -7.54
CA VAL A 89 2.76 1.62 -8.50
C VAL A 89 3.50 0.40 -9.03
N LEU A 90 4.75 0.57 -9.47
CA LEU A 90 5.60 -0.52 -9.95
C LEU A 90 5.87 -1.55 -8.85
N PHE A 91 6.15 -1.08 -7.63
CA PHE A 91 6.33 -1.94 -6.46
C PHE A 91 5.08 -2.80 -6.21
N CYS A 92 3.89 -2.20 -6.26
CA CYS A 92 2.64 -2.94 -6.11
C CYS A 92 2.47 -4.00 -7.19
N LEU A 93 2.76 -3.69 -8.46
CA LEU A 93 2.64 -4.63 -9.57
C LEU A 93 3.60 -5.83 -9.45
N VAL A 94 4.84 -5.58 -9.04
CA VAL A 94 5.84 -6.63 -8.85
C VAL A 94 5.51 -7.51 -7.64
N ARG A 95 5.08 -6.89 -6.53
CA ARG A 95 4.85 -7.58 -5.25
C ARG A 95 3.53 -8.34 -5.19
N TYR A 96 2.44 -7.76 -5.70
CA TYR A 96 1.08 -8.29 -5.59
C TYR A 96 0.66 -9.09 -6.83
N ARG A 97 1.43 -10.13 -7.16
CA ARG A 97 1.00 -11.15 -8.13
C ARG A 97 -0.22 -11.92 -7.63
N LYS A 98 -1.02 -12.46 -8.56
CA LYS A 98 -2.28 -13.20 -8.30
C LYS A 98 -2.14 -14.27 -7.19
N ASP A 99 -1.00 -14.96 -7.13
CA ASP A 99 -0.73 -15.99 -6.11
C ASP A 99 -0.61 -15.41 -4.70
N ARG A 100 0.08 -14.27 -4.55
CA ARG A 100 0.26 -13.57 -3.27
C ARG A 100 -1.05 -12.94 -2.80
N THR A 101 -1.80 -12.32 -3.70
CA THR A 101 -3.11 -11.73 -3.40
C THR A 101 -4.09 -12.79 -2.90
N SER A 102 -4.10 -13.98 -3.51
CA SER A 102 -4.92 -15.11 -3.06
C SER A 102 -4.53 -15.58 -1.65
N ALA A 103 -3.23 -15.68 -1.36
CA ALA A 103 -2.73 -16.04 -0.04
C ALA A 103 -3.08 -14.99 1.02
N LEU A 104 -2.98 -13.71 0.67
CA LEU A 104 -3.29 -12.56 1.52
C LEU A 104 -4.78 -12.51 1.88
N VAL A 105 -5.66 -12.70 0.90
CA VAL A 105 -7.11 -12.72 1.11
C VAL A 105 -7.52 -13.86 2.04
N ASN A 106 -6.89 -15.02 1.91
CA ASN A 106 -7.18 -16.15 2.79
C ASN A 106 -6.65 -15.92 4.22
N HIS A 107 -5.49 -15.27 4.38
CA HIS A 107 -4.93 -14.96 5.69
C HIS A 107 -5.80 -13.94 6.45
N TYR A 108 -6.18 -12.85 5.79
CA TYR A 108 -7.01 -11.81 6.39
C TYR A 108 -8.52 -12.02 6.17
N ARG A 109 -8.96 -13.24 5.84
CA ARG A 109 -10.37 -13.55 5.56
C ARG A 109 -11.30 -13.20 6.73
N HIS A 110 -10.82 -13.33 7.96
CA HIS A 110 -11.56 -13.01 9.18
C HIS A 110 -11.47 -11.55 9.60
N SER A 111 -10.69 -10.72 8.91
CA SER A 111 -10.61 -9.29 9.23
C SER A 111 -11.95 -8.62 8.93
N SER A 112 -12.46 -7.90 9.94
CA SER A 112 -13.72 -7.18 9.84
C SER A 112 -13.74 -6.18 8.67
N LYS A 113 -14.88 -6.11 7.97
CA LYS A 113 -15.14 -5.20 6.85
C LYS A 113 -15.66 -3.84 7.32
N ASN A 114 -15.06 -3.29 8.38
CA ASN A 114 -15.50 -2.02 8.95
C ASN A 114 -15.06 -0.85 8.06
N LYS A 115 -16.03 -0.07 7.57
CA LYS A 115 -15.78 1.17 6.80
C LYS A 115 -14.95 2.18 7.59
N ILE A 116 -15.21 2.31 8.90
CA ILE A 116 -14.49 3.22 9.80
C ILE A 116 -12.99 2.93 9.78
N THR A 117 -12.59 1.66 9.87
CA THR A 117 -11.17 1.27 9.83
C THR A 117 -10.52 1.65 8.51
N ILE A 118 -11.22 1.51 7.38
CA ILE A 118 -10.70 1.88 6.07
C ILE A 118 -10.54 3.40 5.97
N THR A 119 -11.53 4.16 6.45
CA THR A 119 -11.46 5.63 6.49
C THR A 119 -10.32 6.12 7.39
N LEU A 120 -10.14 5.51 8.57
CA LEU A 120 -9.03 5.83 9.47
C LEU A 120 -7.67 5.54 8.81
N LEU A 121 -7.54 4.40 8.12
CA LEU A 121 -6.32 4.06 7.38
C LEU A 121 -6.08 5.03 6.21
N LEU A 122 -7.12 5.60 5.61
CA LEU A 122 -6.99 6.63 4.57
C LEU A 122 -6.58 7.98 5.14
N LEU A 123 -7.05 8.33 6.34
CA LEU A 123 -6.73 9.59 7.03
C LEU A 123 -5.34 9.60 7.65
N LEU A 124 -4.87 8.44 8.14
CA LEU A 124 -3.58 8.29 8.80
C LEU A 124 -2.39 8.89 8.02
N PRO A 125 -2.18 8.61 6.71
CA PRO A 125 -1.06 9.16 5.97
C PRO A 125 -1.12 10.70 5.85
N MET A 126 -2.31 11.29 5.80
CA MET A 126 -2.46 12.75 5.78
C MET A 126 -2.02 13.38 7.11
N VAL A 127 -2.38 12.75 8.23
CA VAL A 127 -1.96 13.21 9.56
C VAL A 127 -0.44 13.09 9.74
N LEU A 128 0.13 11.96 9.30
CA LEU A 128 1.59 11.74 9.34
C LEU A 128 2.33 12.77 8.48
N CYS A 129 1.86 13.04 7.27
CA CYS A 129 2.44 14.06 6.39
C CYS A 129 2.40 15.46 7.03
N GLY A 130 1.26 15.85 7.61
CA GLY A 130 1.15 17.12 8.33
C GLY A 130 2.13 17.22 9.50
N PHE A 131 2.31 16.13 10.25
CA PHE A 131 3.29 16.05 11.33
C PHE A 131 4.74 16.14 10.82
N GLU A 132 5.09 15.46 9.74
CA GLU A 132 6.42 15.51 9.12
C GLU A 132 6.74 16.90 8.57
N LEU A 133 5.80 17.53 7.86
CA LEU A 133 5.96 18.90 7.37
C LEU A 133 6.11 19.90 8.53
N TRP A 134 5.33 19.74 9.60
CA TRP A 134 5.48 20.54 10.81
C TRP A 134 6.86 20.35 11.46
N LEU A 135 7.35 19.11 11.53
CA LEU A 135 8.65 18.78 12.08
C LEU A 135 9.79 19.36 11.23
N LEU A 136 9.73 19.22 9.91
CA LEU A 136 10.69 19.80 8.97
C LEU A 136 10.69 21.34 9.00
N ALA A 137 9.52 21.95 9.18
CA ALA A 137 9.41 23.39 9.40
C ALA A 137 10.03 23.81 10.74
N LYS A 138 9.81 23.04 11.81
CA LYS A 138 10.38 23.32 13.13
C LYS A 138 11.91 23.18 13.15
N LEU A 139 12.45 22.24 12.37
CA LEU A 139 13.89 22.05 12.17
C LEU A 139 14.52 23.13 11.29
N GLY A 140 13.73 23.98 10.62
CA GLY A 140 14.21 25.05 9.74
C GLY A 140 14.61 24.58 8.34
N TRP A 141 14.26 23.35 7.97
CA TRP A 141 14.62 22.75 6.67
C TRP A 141 13.63 23.20 5.58
N ILE A 142 12.40 23.47 5.98
CA ILE A 142 11.41 24.13 5.13
C ILE A 142 11.38 25.59 5.57
N ILE A 143 11.93 26.48 4.74
CA ILE A 143 11.81 27.92 4.97
C ILE A 143 10.33 28.26 4.83
N CYS A 144 9.66 28.42 5.96
CA CYS A 144 8.32 28.97 6.04
C CYS A 144 8.39 30.45 5.62
N LYS A 145 8.38 30.72 4.31
CA LYS A 145 8.09 32.05 3.76
C LYS A 145 6.56 32.29 3.78
N TRP A 146 5.96 32.16 4.95
CA TRP A 146 4.58 32.61 5.21
C TRP A 146 4.60 33.70 6.29
N CYS A 147 5.49 34.68 6.11
CA CYS A 147 5.50 35.94 6.84
C CYS A 147 5.72 37.07 5.84
#